data_AF-A0A7S2YYI0-F1
#
_entry.id   AF-A0A7S2YYI0-F1
#
_cell.length_a   1.000
_cell.length_b   1.000
_cell.length_c   1.000
_cell.angle_alpha   90.00
_cell.angle_beta   90.00
_cell.angle_gamma   90.00
#
_symmetry.space_group_name_H-M   'P 1'
#
loop_
_entity.id
_entity.type
_entity.pdbx_description
1 polymer ?
#
loop_
_entity_poly.entity_id
_entity_poly.type
_entity_poly.pdbx_seq_one_letter_code
_entity_poly.pdbx_strand_id
1 'polypeptide(L)'
;ASFIMIGTGNPEEGELRPQLLDRFGLYVEINTVADPDLRLQLALNRTAYDLNPEEFYASAREDQEALKEKLLKAKALVKEVQVDRDLRIKISTVCSLLDIDGIRGDMVVVRTAKAFAAFDGRTEVTEDDVGRIIGLCLGHRTRKDPLDPLGGVMKVNAVFKRIFKDGLTYEAVRGMQAKSQPGKGGDDKKKEEGAEEDGKEGRGGLKPGQWRGLK
;
A
#
# COMPACT_ATOMS: atom_id res chain seq x y z
N ALA A 1 -18.88 11.61 18.23
CA ALA A 1 -18.84 10.22 17.74
C ALA A 1 -17.47 9.95 17.10
N SER A 2 -16.93 8.74 17.23
CA SER A 2 -15.73 8.28 16.52
C SER A 2 -16.12 7.09 15.65
N PHE A 3 -15.87 7.16 14.35
CA PHE A 3 -16.23 6.12 13.38
C PHE A 3 -15.14 5.98 12.32
N ILE A 4 -15.08 4.82 11.68
CA ILE A 4 -14.20 4.55 10.54
C ILE A 4 -15.02 4.74 9.27
N MET A 5 -14.57 5.62 8.37
CA MET A 5 -15.22 5.85 7.08
C MET A 5 -14.59 4.92 6.04
N ILE A 6 -15.42 4.13 5.37
CA ILE A 6 -15.03 3.27 4.26
C ILE A 6 -15.86 3.68 3.05
N GLY A 7 -15.17 4.06 1.97
CA GLY A 7 -15.80 4.32 0.67
C GLY A 7 -15.39 3.24 -0.30
N THR A 8 -16.35 2.76 -1.10
CA THR A 8 -16.10 1.87 -2.23
C THR A 8 -16.58 2.57 -3.50
N GLY A 9 -15.86 2.39 -4.60
CA GLY A 9 -16.19 2.99 -5.88
C GLY A 9 -15.75 2.09 -7.02
N ASN A 10 -16.50 2.13 -8.12
CA ASN A 10 -16.19 1.42 -9.34
C ASN A 10 -15.43 2.37 -10.29
N PRO A 11 -14.19 2.06 -10.71
CA PRO A 11 -13.44 2.90 -11.64
C PRO A 11 -14.19 3.19 -12.96
N GLU A 12 -15.04 2.26 -13.39
CA GLU A 12 -15.84 2.38 -14.62
C GLU A 12 -16.94 3.46 -14.53
N GLU A 13 -17.33 3.88 -13.33
CA GLU A 13 -18.36 4.91 -13.11
C GLU A 13 -17.79 6.34 -13.12
N GLY A 14 -16.48 6.47 -13.36
CA GLY A 14 -15.77 7.74 -13.41
C GLY A 14 -14.93 7.99 -12.16
N GLU A 15 -13.94 8.87 -12.30
CA GLU A 15 -13.00 9.15 -11.22
C GLU A 15 -13.59 10.11 -10.18
N LEU A 16 -13.35 9.80 -8.90
CA LEU A 16 -13.68 10.71 -7.81
C LEU A 16 -12.90 12.03 -7.96
N ARG A 17 -13.59 13.15 -7.66
CA ARG A 17 -12.96 14.47 -7.66
C ARG A 17 -11.72 14.47 -6.73
N PRO A 18 -10.57 15.02 -7.16
CA PRO A 18 -9.34 15.02 -6.37
C PRO A 18 -9.50 15.57 -4.94
N GLN A 19 -10.39 16.54 -4.74
CA GLN A 19 -10.65 17.15 -3.43
C GLN A 19 -11.28 16.17 -2.42
N LEU A 20 -11.98 15.13 -2.89
CA LEU A 20 -12.55 14.08 -2.05
C LEU A 20 -11.51 12.99 -1.76
N LEU A 21 -10.76 12.58 -2.79
CA LEU A 21 -9.68 11.59 -2.64
C LEU A 21 -8.62 12.04 -1.62
N ASP A 22 -8.25 13.32 -1.65
CA ASP A 22 -7.29 13.88 -0.69
C ASP A 22 -7.76 13.78 0.78
N ARG A 23 -9.06 13.64 1.03
CA ARG A 23 -9.62 13.48 2.39
C ARG A 23 -9.60 12.04 2.88
N PHE A 24 -9.42 11.06 1.99
CA PHE A 24 -9.18 9.69 2.38
C PHE A 24 -7.73 9.51 2.81
N GLY A 25 -7.56 8.85 3.96
CA GLY A 25 -6.24 8.51 4.48
C GLY A 25 -5.57 7.47 3.60
N LEU A 26 -6.22 6.33 3.44
CA LEU A 26 -5.69 5.20 2.69
C LEU A 26 -6.53 4.92 1.44
N TYR A 27 -5.87 4.47 0.40
CA TYR A 27 -6.45 3.96 -0.83
C TYR A 27 -5.93 2.54 -1.08
N VAL A 28 -6.86 1.63 -1.39
CA VAL A 28 -6.56 0.23 -1.69
C VAL A 28 -7.29 -0.12 -2.97
N GLU A 29 -6.55 -0.67 -3.93
CA GLU A 29 -7.12 -1.27 -5.12
C GLU A 29 -7.29 -2.77 -4.89
N ILE A 30 -8.49 -3.30 -5.15
CA ILE A 30 -8.80 -4.72 -4.98
C ILE A 30 -8.79 -5.36 -6.36
N ASN A 31 -7.78 -6.20 -6.59
CA ASN A 31 -7.67 -7.00 -7.80
C ASN A 31 -8.36 -8.36 -7.62
N THR A 32 -8.95 -8.88 -8.69
CA THR A 32 -9.49 -10.24 -8.68
C THR A 32 -8.37 -11.26 -8.61
N VAL A 33 -8.58 -12.33 -7.84
CA VAL A 33 -7.61 -13.42 -7.72
C VAL A 33 -7.55 -14.16 -9.05
N ALA A 34 -6.38 -14.16 -9.70
CA ALA A 34 -6.17 -14.86 -10.97
C ALA A 34 -5.77 -16.34 -10.78
N ASP A 35 -5.11 -16.66 -9.66
CA ASP A 35 -4.57 -17.99 -9.37
C ASP A 35 -5.69 -19.04 -9.23
N PRO A 36 -5.69 -20.13 -10.02
CA PRO A 36 -6.77 -21.12 -10.01
C PRO A 36 -6.97 -21.80 -8.65
N ASP A 37 -5.90 -22.12 -7.93
CA ASP A 37 -5.97 -22.82 -6.65
C ASP A 37 -6.62 -21.91 -5.58
N LEU A 38 -6.20 -20.65 -5.51
CA LEU A 38 -6.81 -19.67 -4.62
C LEU A 38 -8.27 -19.37 -4.99
N ARG A 39 -8.60 -19.34 -6.29
CA ARG A 39 -10.00 -19.17 -6.74
C ARG A 39 -10.88 -20.34 -6.31
N LEU A 40 -10.40 -21.57 -6.46
CA LEU A 40 -11.11 -22.76 -5.99
C LEU A 40 -11.31 -22.72 -4.47
N GLN A 41 -10.28 -22.37 -3.71
CA GLN A 41 -10.38 -22.20 -2.26
C GLN A 41 -11.44 -21.17 -1.87
N LEU A 42 -11.51 -20.03 -2.58
CA LEU A 42 -12.50 -19.00 -2.31
C LEU A 42 -13.94 -19.49 -2.56
N ALA A 43 -14.14 -20.25 -3.64
CA ALA A 43 -15.42 -20.87 -3.95
C ALA A 43 -15.82 -21.91 -2.89
N LEU A 44 -14.89 -22.80 -2.50
CA LEU A 44 -15.12 -23.80 -1.46
C LEU A 44 -15.45 -23.16 -0.11
N ASN A 45 -14.72 -22.11 0.29
CA ASN A 45 -14.98 -21.38 1.53
C ASN A 45 -16.37 -20.73 1.50
N ARG A 46 -16.78 -20.18 0.35
CA ARG A 46 -18.11 -19.60 0.19
C ARG A 46 -19.20 -20.66 0.31
N THR A 47 -19.03 -21.80 -0.34
CA THR A 47 -19.98 -22.92 -0.23
C THR A 47 -20.05 -23.49 1.18
N ALA A 48 -18.91 -23.64 1.87
CA ALA A 48 -18.88 -24.10 3.25
C ALA A 48 -19.66 -23.16 4.19
N TYR A 49 -19.51 -21.85 4.00
CA TYR A 49 -20.30 -20.85 4.71
C TYR A 49 -21.81 -20.96 4.40
N ASP A 50 -22.17 -21.10 3.12
CA ASP A 50 -23.57 -21.20 2.71
C ASP A 50 -24.26 -22.50 3.21
N LEU A 51 -23.50 -23.59 3.39
CA LEU A 51 -24.00 -24.86 3.93
C LEU A 51 -24.20 -24.83 5.45
N ASN A 52 -23.20 -24.36 6.20
CA ASN A 52 -23.26 -24.31 7.66
C ASN A 52 -22.48 -23.11 8.21
N PRO A 53 -23.14 -21.95 8.37
CA PRO A 53 -22.49 -20.75 8.88
C PRO A 53 -21.87 -20.93 10.28
N GLU A 54 -22.55 -21.65 11.18
CA GLU A 54 -22.10 -21.84 12.57
C GLU A 54 -20.79 -22.63 12.64
N GLU A 55 -20.69 -23.72 11.86
CA GLU A 55 -19.47 -24.51 11.77
C GLU A 55 -18.32 -23.73 11.10
N PHE A 56 -18.63 -22.93 10.08
CA PHE A 56 -17.65 -22.06 9.45
C PHE A 56 -17.10 -21.03 10.45
N TYR A 57 -17.97 -20.39 11.24
CA TYR A 57 -17.54 -19.46 12.30
C TYR A 57 -16.72 -20.16 13.38
N ALA A 58 -17.13 -21.36 13.80
CA ALA A 58 -16.37 -22.16 14.76
C ALA A 58 -14.97 -22.48 14.24
N SER A 59 -14.85 -22.81 12.95
CA SER A 59 -13.56 -23.12 12.30
C SER A 59 -12.60 -21.93 12.24
N ALA A 60 -13.13 -20.70 12.16
CA ALA A 60 -12.34 -19.47 12.09
C ALA A 60 -12.17 -18.77 13.44
N ARG A 61 -12.80 -19.29 14.51
CA ARG A 61 -12.91 -18.59 15.80
C ARG A 61 -11.55 -18.28 16.44
N GLU A 62 -10.65 -19.25 16.45
CA GLU A 62 -9.32 -19.10 17.04
C GLU A 62 -8.51 -18.00 16.32
N ASP A 63 -8.51 -18.01 14.98
CA ASP A 63 -7.84 -16.98 14.18
C ASP A 63 -8.45 -15.59 14.38
N GLN A 64 -9.78 -15.50 14.50
CA GLN A 64 -10.49 -14.24 14.79
C GLN A 64 -10.17 -13.70 16.20
N GLU A 65 -10.14 -14.58 17.22
CA GLU A 65 -9.79 -14.21 18.59
C GLU A 65 -8.33 -13.74 18.67
N ALA A 66 -7.41 -14.46 18.03
CA ALA A 66 -6.00 -14.06 17.94
C ALA A 66 -5.82 -12.69 17.25
N LEU A 67 -6.52 -12.45 16.14
CA LEU A 67 -6.49 -11.16 15.43
C LEU A 67 -7.08 -10.03 16.29
N LYS A 68 -8.19 -10.29 16.98
CA LYS A 68 -8.82 -9.32 17.89
C LYS A 68 -7.87 -8.93 19.02
N GLU A 69 -7.22 -9.89 19.65
CA GLU A 69 -6.23 -9.61 20.69
C GLU A 69 -5.05 -8.79 20.16
N LYS A 70 -4.56 -9.15 18.97
CA LYS A 70 -3.48 -8.41 18.29
C LYS A 70 -3.87 -6.95 18.06
N LEU A 71 -5.10 -6.69 17.59
CA LEU A 71 -5.61 -5.33 17.38
C LEU A 71 -5.76 -4.54 18.69
N LEU A 72 -6.22 -5.17 19.76
CA LEU A 72 -6.35 -4.51 21.07
C LEU A 72 -4.98 -4.10 21.63
N LYS A 73 -3.99 -5.01 21.55
CA LYS A 73 -2.60 -4.73 21.94
C LYS A 73 -2.01 -3.58 21.10
N ALA A 74 -2.19 -3.63 19.78
CA ALA A 74 -1.72 -2.59 18.87
C ALA A 74 -2.31 -1.21 19.18
N LYS A 75 -3.61 -1.15 19.50
CA LYS A 75 -4.30 0.11 19.85
C LYS A 75 -3.76 0.74 21.13
N ALA A 76 -3.33 -0.07 22.10
CA ALA A 76 -2.65 0.43 23.29
C ALA A 76 -1.23 0.91 22.95
N LEU A 77 -0.48 0.09 22.20
CA LEU A 77 0.94 0.30 21.89
C LEU A 77 1.21 1.50 20.98
N VAL A 78 0.29 1.84 20.06
CA VAL A 78 0.50 2.89 19.03
C VAL A 78 0.88 4.26 19.59
N LYS A 79 0.50 4.56 20.85
CA LYS A 79 0.85 5.81 21.53
C LYS A 79 2.34 5.89 21.85
N GLU A 80 2.95 4.75 22.14
CA GLU A 80 4.35 4.61 22.53
C GLU A 80 5.27 4.50 21.31
N VAL A 81 4.73 4.09 20.16
CA VAL A 81 5.53 3.92 18.94
C VAL A 81 6.20 5.23 18.50
N GLN A 82 7.51 5.18 18.33
CA GLN A 82 8.34 6.28 17.87
C GLN A 82 8.68 6.12 16.39
N VAL A 83 8.87 7.28 15.75
CA VAL A 83 9.37 7.38 14.37
C VAL A 83 10.56 8.30 14.43
N ASP A 84 11.71 7.77 14.04
CA ASP A 84 12.97 8.50 14.03
C ASP A 84 12.90 9.78 13.18
N ARG A 85 13.70 10.79 13.54
CA ARG A 85 13.72 12.08 12.86
C ARG A 85 14.16 11.94 11.41
N ASP A 86 15.17 11.15 11.13
CA ASP A 86 15.70 10.98 9.78
C ASP A 86 14.69 10.24 8.90
N LEU A 87 13.98 9.27 9.49
CA LEU A 87 12.88 8.58 8.82
C LEU A 87 11.75 9.55 8.43
N ARG A 88 11.39 10.49 9.31
CA ARG A 88 10.39 11.53 8.99
C ARG A 88 10.86 12.45 7.87
N ILE A 89 12.14 12.81 7.85
CA ILE A 89 12.72 13.63 6.77
C ILE A 89 12.66 12.88 5.45
N LYS A 90 13.01 11.58 5.42
CA LYS A 90 12.91 10.75 4.21
C LYS A 90 11.46 10.66 3.72
N ILE A 91 10.49 10.45 4.61
CA ILE A 91 9.06 10.45 4.26
C ILE A 91 8.67 11.78 3.61
N SER A 92 9.02 12.91 4.23
CA SER A 92 8.69 14.23 3.70
C SER A 92 9.38 14.54 2.38
N THR A 93 10.60 14.02 2.20
CA THR A 93 11.34 14.07 0.93
C THR A 93 10.57 13.35 -0.18
N VAL A 94 10.04 12.15 0.09
CA VAL A 94 9.22 11.40 -0.88
C VAL A 94 7.93 12.16 -1.21
N CYS A 95 7.21 12.68 -0.22
CA CYS A 95 6.03 13.51 -0.45
C CYS A 95 6.33 14.72 -1.35
N SER A 96 7.45 15.39 -1.10
CA SER A 96 7.90 16.57 -1.86
C SER A 96 8.28 16.24 -3.31
N LEU A 97 8.90 15.07 -3.55
CA LEU A 97 9.27 14.60 -4.89
C LEU A 97 8.09 14.09 -5.71
N LEU A 98 6.98 13.78 -5.05
CA LEU A 98 5.72 13.40 -5.68
C LEU A 98 4.80 14.61 -5.91
N ASP A 99 5.27 15.83 -5.58
CA ASP A 99 4.51 17.09 -5.63
C ASP A 99 3.13 16.96 -4.96
N ILE A 100 3.09 16.31 -3.79
CA ILE A 100 1.85 16.14 -3.01
C ILE A 100 1.51 17.47 -2.33
N ASP A 101 0.27 17.91 -2.52
CA ASP A 101 -0.20 19.18 -1.97
C ASP A 101 -0.39 19.11 -0.45
N GLY A 102 0.38 19.93 0.26
CA GLY A 102 0.28 20.10 1.72
C GLY A 102 0.80 18.92 2.54
N ILE A 103 0.66 19.03 3.87
CA ILE A 103 1.28 18.10 4.84
C ILE A 103 0.46 16.84 5.13
N ARG A 104 -0.69 16.67 4.46
CA ARG A 104 -1.62 15.59 4.79
C ARG A 104 -1.05 14.23 4.44
N GLY A 105 -0.32 14.12 3.32
CA GLY A 105 0.39 12.90 2.94
C GLY A 105 1.36 12.45 4.02
N ASP A 106 2.23 13.36 4.48
CA ASP A 106 3.22 13.12 5.53
C ASP A 106 2.57 12.60 6.82
N MET A 107 1.51 13.29 7.27
CA MET A 107 0.79 12.91 8.49
C MET A 107 0.17 11.53 8.39
N VAL A 108 -0.42 11.19 7.24
CA VAL A 108 -1.03 9.88 7.01
C VAL A 108 0.05 8.81 7.01
N VAL A 109 1.16 8.98 6.27
CA VAL A 109 2.25 8.00 6.21
C VAL A 109 2.80 7.73 7.61
N VAL A 110 3.11 8.78 8.38
CA VAL A 110 3.63 8.63 9.75
C VAL A 110 2.64 7.91 10.68
N ARG A 111 1.35 8.26 10.62
CA ARG A 111 0.32 7.60 11.46
C ARG A 111 0.13 6.14 11.09
N THR A 112 0.11 5.85 9.79
CA THR A 112 -0.04 4.48 9.28
C THR A 112 1.19 3.64 9.61
N ALA A 113 2.41 4.18 9.47
CA ALA A 113 3.63 3.48 9.84
C ALA A 113 3.68 3.16 11.34
N LYS A 114 3.25 4.11 12.19
CA LYS A 114 3.09 3.86 13.64
C LYS A 114 2.07 2.75 13.92
N ALA A 115 0.92 2.78 13.24
CA ALA A 115 -0.11 1.76 13.40
C ALA A 115 0.37 0.39 12.93
N PHE A 116 1.15 0.32 11.85
CA PHE A 116 1.71 -0.92 11.31
C PHE A 116 2.76 -1.52 12.25
N ALA A 117 3.71 -0.73 12.74
CA ALA A 117 4.68 -1.19 13.74
C ALA A 117 3.99 -1.64 15.05
N ALA A 118 2.99 -0.88 15.53
CA ALA A 118 2.20 -1.27 16.70
C ALA A 118 1.44 -2.58 16.48
N PHE A 119 0.91 -2.77 15.27
CA PHE A 119 0.23 -3.99 14.88
C PHE A 119 1.17 -5.20 14.94
N ASP A 120 2.44 -5.03 14.57
CA ASP A 120 3.47 -6.06 14.73
C ASP A 120 4.06 -6.15 16.14
N GLY A 121 3.53 -5.41 17.11
CA GLY A 121 4.01 -5.43 18.50
C GLY A 121 5.33 -4.71 18.73
N ARG A 122 5.76 -3.84 17.79
CA ARG A 122 7.00 -3.06 17.87
C ARG A 122 6.72 -1.61 18.28
N THR A 123 7.69 -0.99 18.95
CA THR A 123 7.66 0.42 19.38
C THR A 123 8.48 1.34 18.50
N GLU A 124 9.14 0.82 17.47
CA GLU A 124 9.96 1.59 16.54
C GLU A 124 9.54 1.28 15.11
N VAL A 125 9.33 2.35 14.33
CA VAL A 125 9.05 2.25 12.91
C VAL A 125 10.36 2.08 12.14
N THR A 126 10.37 1.12 11.24
CA THR A 126 11.48 0.81 10.35
C THR A 126 11.22 1.33 8.94
N GLU A 127 12.26 1.36 8.11
CA GLU A 127 12.11 1.72 6.69
C GLU A 127 11.26 0.72 5.91
N ASP A 128 11.30 -0.57 6.29
CA ASP A 128 10.47 -1.62 5.67
C ASP A 128 8.98 -1.37 5.90
N ASP A 129 8.62 -0.93 7.12
CA ASP A 129 7.24 -0.56 7.45
C ASP A 129 6.72 0.53 6.52
N VAL A 130 7.54 1.58 6.30
CA VAL A 130 7.20 2.69 5.40
C VAL A 130 7.05 2.17 3.97
N GLY A 131 7.95 1.29 3.50
CA GLY A 131 7.88 0.71 2.16
C GLY A 131 6.58 -0.04 1.88
N ARG A 132 6.06 -0.79 2.87
CA ARG A 132 4.81 -1.56 2.72
C ARG A 132 3.56 -0.69 2.70
N ILE A 133 3.57 0.45 3.38
CA ILE A 133 2.37 1.29 3.58
C ILE A 133 2.34 2.53 2.69
N ILE A 134 3.47 2.98 2.15
CA ILE A 134 3.55 4.26 1.45
C ILE A 134 2.69 4.29 0.18
N GLY A 135 2.61 3.18 -0.55
CA GLY A 135 1.74 3.04 -1.72
C GLY A 135 0.26 3.25 -1.38
N LEU A 136 -0.19 2.71 -0.24
CA LEU A 136 -1.56 2.87 0.25
C LEU A 136 -1.87 4.30 0.70
N CYS A 137 -0.87 5.02 1.19
CA CYS A 137 -1.04 6.37 1.72
C CYS A 137 -1.01 7.45 0.64
N LEU A 138 -0.15 7.27 -0.37
CA LEU A 138 0.17 8.32 -1.35
C LEU A 138 -0.31 8.00 -2.78
N GLY A 139 -0.66 6.75 -3.08
CA GLY A 139 -1.00 6.33 -4.46
C GLY A 139 -2.15 7.13 -5.09
N HIS A 140 -3.17 7.50 -4.31
CA HIS A 140 -4.29 8.34 -4.76
C HIS A 140 -4.02 9.85 -4.66
N ARG A 141 -2.88 10.25 -4.09
CA ARG A 141 -2.48 11.66 -3.91
C ARG A 141 -1.56 12.15 -5.02
N THR A 142 -1.01 11.24 -5.83
CA THR A 142 -0.18 11.60 -6.98
C THR A 142 -1.03 12.13 -8.11
N ARG A 143 -0.58 13.20 -8.77
CA ARG A 143 -1.20 13.70 -9.99
C ARG A 143 -1.00 12.68 -11.12
N LYS A 144 -2.09 12.30 -11.79
CA LYS A 144 -2.04 11.52 -13.03
C LYS A 144 -1.69 12.48 -14.17
N ASP A 145 -0.46 12.38 -14.67
CA ASP A 145 -0.09 13.00 -15.93
C ASP A 145 -0.44 12.01 -17.05
N PRO A 146 -1.24 12.39 -18.07
CA PRO A 146 -1.59 11.51 -19.18
C PRO A 146 -0.39 10.91 -19.93
N LEU A 147 0.79 11.54 -19.81
CA LEU A 147 2.02 11.11 -20.45
C LEU A 147 2.93 10.29 -19.51
N ASP A 148 2.56 10.10 -18.25
CA ASP A 148 3.33 9.31 -17.30
C ASP A 148 2.88 7.84 -17.36
N PRO A 149 3.72 6.92 -17.89
CA PRO A 149 3.38 5.49 -17.93
C PRO A 149 3.34 4.87 -16.53
N LEU A 150 3.91 5.55 -15.53
CA LEU A 150 3.89 5.15 -14.12
C LEU A 150 2.85 5.97 -13.36
N GLY A 151 1.63 5.45 -13.27
CA GLY A 151 0.55 6.03 -12.47
C GLY A 151 0.53 5.55 -11.01
N GLY A 152 0.10 6.42 -10.10
CA GLY A 152 -0.33 6.04 -8.76
C GLY A 152 0.72 5.34 -7.91
N VAL A 153 0.37 4.15 -7.40
CA VAL A 153 1.18 3.35 -6.47
C VAL A 153 2.57 3.01 -7.02
N MET A 154 2.69 2.74 -8.32
CA MET A 154 3.97 2.35 -8.92
C MET A 154 4.99 3.50 -8.91
N LYS A 155 4.53 4.72 -9.20
CA LYS A 155 5.36 5.94 -9.11
C LYS A 155 5.84 6.19 -7.68
N VAL A 156 4.93 6.04 -6.71
CA VAL A 156 5.26 6.16 -5.29
C VAL A 156 6.36 5.18 -4.89
N ASN A 157 6.23 3.90 -5.28
CA ASN A 157 7.21 2.87 -4.97
C ASN A 157 8.57 3.12 -5.62
N ALA A 158 8.58 3.63 -6.86
CA ALA A 158 9.83 3.98 -7.55
C ALA A 158 10.57 5.14 -6.86
N VAL A 159 9.87 6.20 -6.46
CA VAL A 159 10.46 7.33 -5.71
C VAL A 159 10.91 6.88 -4.32
N PHE A 160 10.10 6.06 -3.64
CA PHE A 160 10.47 5.46 -2.36
C PHE A 160 11.79 4.69 -2.47
N LYS A 161 11.92 3.79 -3.46
CA LYS A 161 13.14 2.99 -3.65
C LYS A 161 14.39 3.87 -3.82
N ARG A 162 14.29 4.95 -4.59
CA ARG A 162 15.40 5.90 -4.80
C ARG A 162 15.89 6.55 -3.50
N ILE A 163 14.96 6.97 -2.64
CA ILE A 163 15.31 7.66 -1.39
C ILE A 163 15.75 6.67 -0.30
N PHE A 164 15.05 5.55 -0.17
CA PHE A 164 15.22 4.62 0.94
C PHE A 164 16.23 3.50 0.67
N LYS A 165 16.31 3.00 -0.57
CA LYS A 165 17.23 1.90 -0.93
C LYS A 165 18.50 2.43 -1.57
N ASP A 166 18.37 3.37 -2.51
CA ASP A 166 19.51 3.87 -3.27
C ASP A 166 20.22 5.04 -2.56
N GLY A 167 19.64 5.57 -1.46
CA GLY A 167 20.23 6.64 -0.65
C GLY A 167 20.38 7.97 -1.39
N LEU A 168 19.59 8.19 -2.46
CA LEU A 168 19.67 9.41 -3.26
C LEU A 168 19.16 10.63 -2.47
N THR A 169 19.79 11.77 -2.70
CA THR A 169 19.34 13.05 -2.14
C THR A 169 18.14 13.59 -2.92
N TYR A 170 17.39 14.49 -2.28
CA TYR A 170 16.29 15.22 -2.90
C TYR A 170 16.70 15.87 -4.24
N GLU A 171 17.84 16.57 -4.24
CA GLU A 171 18.36 17.29 -5.41
C GLU A 171 18.70 16.33 -6.56
N ALA A 172 19.29 15.17 -6.25
CA ALA A 172 19.62 14.16 -7.25
C ALA A 172 18.37 13.61 -7.94
N VAL A 173 17.34 13.23 -7.16
CA VAL A 173 16.09 12.68 -7.73
C VAL A 173 15.32 13.75 -8.50
N ARG A 174 15.25 14.99 -7.98
CA ARG A 174 14.56 16.09 -8.67
C ARG A 174 15.27 16.49 -9.97
N GLY A 175 16.60 16.46 -9.99
CA GLY A 175 17.39 16.65 -11.20
C GLY A 175 17.17 15.56 -12.26
N MET A 176 17.00 14.30 -11.84
CA MET A 176 16.63 13.20 -12.75
C MET A 176 15.23 13.41 -13.34
N GLN A 177 14.24 13.77 -12.51
CA GLN A 177 12.87 14.03 -12.96
C GLN A 177 12.78 15.20 -13.95
N ALA A 178 13.54 16.27 -13.72
CA ALA A 178 13.60 17.43 -14.60
C ALA A 178 14.21 17.11 -15.99
N LYS A 179 15.17 16.18 -16.05
CA LYS A 179 15.77 15.72 -17.32
C LYS A 179 14.88 14.77 -18.10
N SER A 180 13.96 14.07 -17.42
CA SER A 180 13.00 13.15 -18.03
C SER A 180 11.68 13.80 -18.47
N GLN A 181 11.44 15.08 -18.17
CA GLN A 181 10.33 15.82 -18.79
C GLN A 181 10.73 16.23 -20.22
N PRO A 182 10.06 15.73 -21.27
CA PRO A 182 10.45 16.06 -22.63
C PRO A 182 10.07 17.50 -22.96
N GLY A 183 11.08 18.30 -23.31
CA GLY A 183 10.88 19.36 -24.31
C GLY A 183 10.46 18.71 -25.63
N LYS A 184 9.45 19.30 -26.29
CA LYS A 184 8.93 18.87 -27.60
C LYS A 184 10.06 18.52 -28.59
N GLY A 185 9.98 17.32 -29.17
CA GLY A 185 10.50 17.01 -30.49
C GLY A 185 11.47 15.83 -30.56
N GLY A 186 11.11 14.84 -31.38
CA GLY A 186 12.05 13.86 -31.94
C GLY A 186 11.65 12.41 -31.70
N ASP A 187 11.04 11.80 -32.71
CA ASP A 187 10.95 10.36 -32.92
C ASP A 187 12.32 9.70 -32.66
N ASP A 188 12.35 8.62 -31.88
CA ASP A 188 13.11 7.45 -32.29
C ASP A 188 12.62 6.18 -31.59
N LYS A 189 12.15 5.25 -32.42
CA LYS A 189 11.83 3.87 -32.06
C LYS A 189 13.11 3.14 -31.69
N LYS A 190 13.10 2.42 -30.57
CA LYS A 190 13.80 1.12 -30.49
C LYS A 190 13.03 0.13 -29.62
N LYS A 191 12.70 -0.99 -30.25
CA LYS A 191 12.33 -2.27 -29.63
C LYS A 191 13.56 -2.83 -28.92
N GLU A 192 13.34 -3.51 -27.80
CA GLU A 192 13.98 -4.81 -27.54
C GLU A 192 13.14 -5.64 -26.54
N GLU A 193 13.13 -6.94 -26.82
CA GLU A 193 12.35 -8.03 -26.21
C GLU A 193 13.19 -8.81 -25.18
N GLY A 194 12.53 -9.63 -24.35
CA GLY A 194 13.09 -10.79 -23.63
C GLY A 194 13.37 -10.54 -22.14
N ALA A 195 12.52 -11.00 -21.21
CA ALA A 195 12.30 -12.36 -20.68
C ALA A 195 13.28 -12.76 -19.56
N GLU A 196 12.75 -12.98 -18.34
CA GLU A 196 13.10 -14.14 -17.50
C GLU A 196 12.08 -14.35 -16.38
N GLU A 197 11.57 -15.59 -16.33
CA GLU A 197 10.86 -16.20 -15.20
C GLU A 197 11.88 -16.52 -14.10
N ASP A 198 11.49 -16.40 -12.82
CA ASP A 198 11.57 -17.56 -11.90
C ASP A 198 11.03 -17.24 -10.50
N GLY A 199 10.54 -18.29 -9.82
CA GLY A 199 10.32 -18.29 -8.37
C GLY A 199 8.92 -18.65 -7.87
N LYS A 200 8.34 -19.76 -8.34
CA LYS A 200 7.21 -20.41 -7.64
C LYS A 200 7.72 -21.06 -6.34
N GLU A 201 7.63 -20.33 -5.22
CA GLU A 201 7.63 -20.96 -3.90
C GLU A 201 6.21 -21.34 -3.49
N GLY A 202 6.03 -22.63 -3.20
CA GLY A 202 4.77 -23.26 -2.82
C GLY A 202 4.08 -22.54 -1.67
N ARG A 203 2.92 -21.97 -1.95
CA ARG A 203 2.05 -21.36 -0.95
C ARG A 203 0.98 -22.38 -0.57
N GLY A 204 1.21 -23.10 0.52
CA GLY A 204 0.15 -23.84 1.20
C GLY A 204 -1.10 -22.96 1.37
N GLY A 205 -2.26 -23.54 1.09
CA GLY A 205 -3.56 -22.88 1.14
C GLY A 205 -3.80 -22.23 2.50
N LEU A 206 -4.35 -21.03 2.47
CA LEU A 206 -4.73 -20.31 3.68
C LEU A 206 -6.04 -20.89 4.22
N LYS A 207 -6.10 -21.08 5.54
CA LYS A 207 -7.37 -21.43 6.19
C LYS A 207 -8.33 -20.24 6.17
N PRO A 208 -9.66 -20.47 6.21
CA PRO A 208 -10.64 -19.40 6.39
C PRO A 208 -10.30 -18.51 7.59
N GLY A 209 -10.23 -17.20 7.39
CA GLY A 209 -9.92 -16.23 8.45
C GLY A 209 -8.43 -15.91 8.64
N GLN A 210 -7.53 -16.63 7.96
CA GLN A 210 -6.09 -16.43 8.12
C GLN A 210 -5.58 -15.19 7.34
N TRP A 211 -5.10 -14.18 8.08
CA TRP A 211 -4.57 -12.94 7.51
C TRP A 211 -3.03 -12.99 7.37
N ARG A 212 -2.51 -12.81 6.15
CA ARG A 212 -1.05 -12.82 5.87
C ARG A 212 -0.34 -11.48 6.08
N GLY A 213 -1.11 -10.43 6.36
CA GLY A 213 -0.60 -9.07 6.45
C GLY A 213 -0.24 -8.43 5.12
N LEU A 214 0.28 -7.20 5.22
CA LEU A 214 0.89 -6.49 4.10
C LEU A 214 2.25 -7.16 3.85
N LYS A 215 2.33 -7.94 2.77
CA LYS A 215 3.58 -8.47 2.24
C LYS A 215 4.24 -7.44 1.34
#